data_AF-A0A317JU97-F1
#
_entry.id   AF-A0A317JU97-F1
#
_cell.length_a   1.000
_cell.length_b   1.000
_cell.length_c   1.000
_cell.angle_alpha   90.00
_cell.angle_beta   90.00
_cell.angle_gamma   90.00
#
_symmetry.space_group_name_H-M   'P 1'
#
loop_
_entity.id
_entity.type
_entity.pdbx_description
1 polymer ?
#
loop_
_entity_poly.entity_id
_entity_poly.type
_entity_poly.pdbx_seq_one_letter_code
_entity_poly.pdbx_strand_id
1 'polypeptide(L)'
;MTAAPDDALLEPSSGQERRILSEAGIALFAGRLILDAQPPIDDATLAAVAERCAGPLPDSLVALWRTAFGGRLDYDLCADLDGQDVPVSFTELFYPDSGDYHDLWGWIEHERKLAEEHQPDWSGRLVHLPIGGFEYLDRVYVHTAIGPDHGAVVCWRQGLPPGWELHAGDRAGRLADDLRALFGRLVLEHDPWEAEDDTGAEMRDAIDDLADSGDPHARAAAAKLRQLVQATVLDWRRALDQGTLVTQRRLRRLALDQAAADDDVALLARLVALGCDPAEQIRSGLTAIDVALLHRASAVVRWLLERRVPVENSLQVGAHAVDLDLARDLLDRGARINACAVSRALDNEDVEVVQLLSRAVQPDDALARLGPRLRMMAAQATLASRRATAQSDETAAQREQRRSGVLAELADRFDPDRRP
;
A
#
# COMPACT_ATOMS: atom_id res chain seq x y z
N MET A 1 30.48 25.14 1.18
CA MET A 1 31.05 24.24 2.20
C MET A 1 29.92 23.32 2.64
N THR A 2 29.78 22.22 1.93
CA THR A 2 28.78 21.18 2.14
C THR A 2 29.17 20.39 3.38
N ALA A 3 28.35 20.46 4.43
CA ALA A 3 28.42 19.46 5.49
C ALA A 3 28.14 18.10 4.83
N ALA A 4 29.08 17.15 4.97
CA ALA A 4 28.74 15.76 4.73
C ALA A 4 27.59 15.41 5.70
N PRO A 5 26.47 14.87 5.23
CA PRO A 5 25.31 14.67 6.09
C PRO A 5 25.63 13.56 7.11
N ASP A 6 24.99 13.62 8.27
CA ASP A 6 25.15 12.69 9.40
C ASP A 6 25.12 11.19 9.02
N ASP A 7 24.55 10.83 7.87
CA ASP A 7 24.45 9.47 7.34
C ASP A 7 25.80 8.73 7.27
N ALA A 8 26.90 9.40 6.92
CA ALA A 8 28.21 8.75 6.83
C ALA A 8 28.75 8.25 8.19
N LEU A 9 28.24 8.78 9.30
CA LEU A 9 28.57 8.35 10.66
C LEU A 9 27.65 7.22 11.16
N LEU A 10 26.47 7.08 10.54
CA LEU A 10 25.48 6.06 10.85
C LEU A 10 25.71 4.77 10.05
N GLU A 11 26.41 4.85 8.91
CA GLU A 11 26.77 3.68 8.11
C GLU A 11 27.76 2.74 8.85
N PRO A 12 27.54 1.41 8.79
CA PRO A 12 28.47 0.41 9.30
C PRO A 12 29.82 0.48 8.58
N SER A 13 30.81 1.04 9.27
CA SER A 13 32.07 1.48 8.68
C SER A 13 33.21 0.48 8.84
N SER A 14 33.13 -0.45 9.81
CA SER A 14 34.21 -1.41 10.06
C SER A 14 34.11 -2.66 9.19
N GLY A 15 35.25 -3.26 8.83
CA GLY A 15 35.30 -4.51 8.08
C GLY A 15 34.74 -5.72 8.84
N GLN A 16 34.47 -5.59 10.14
CA GLN A 16 33.77 -6.60 10.92
C GLN A 16 32.25 -6.41 10.83
N GLU A 17 31.75 -5.18 10.99
CA GLU A 17 30.32 -4.89 10.78
C GLU A 17 29.86 -5.27 9.37
N ARG A 18 30.64 -4.95 8.33
CA ARG A 18 30.30 -5.34 6.95
C ARG A 18 30.20 -6.85 6.75
N ARG A 19 31.03 -7.63 7.46
CA ARG A 19 30.95 -9.10 7.42
C ARG A 19 29.70 -9.60 8.12
N ILE A 20 29.41 -9.08 9.30
CA ILE A 20 28.20 -9.41 10.07
C ILE A 20 26.93 -9.13 9.24
N LEU A 21 26.86 -7.96 8.61
CA LEU A 21 25.71 -7.62 7.76
C LEU A 21 25.60 -8.52 6.54
N SER A 22 26.71 -8.79 5.86
CA SER A 22 26.72 -9.73 4.73
C SER A 22 26.31 -11.15 5.13
N GLU A 23 26.71 -11.62 6.32
CA GLU A 23 26.31 -12.93 6.85
C GLU A 23 24.81 -12.95 7.23
N ALA A 24 24.26 -11.82 7.63
CA ALA A 24 22.83 -11.62 7.88
C ALA A 24 22.01 -11.34 6.60
N GLY A 25 22.63 -11.32 5.41
CA GLY A 25 21.94 -11.01 4.16
C GLY A 25 21.50 -9.55 4.03
N ILE A 26 22.16 -8.62 4.72
CA ILE A 26 21.84 -7.19 4.69
C ILE A 26 22.93 -6.43 3.93
N ALA A 27 22.53 -5.64 2.94
CA ALA A 27 23.40 -4.68 2.26
C ALA A 27 22.84 -3.25 2.37
N LEU A 28 23.70 -2.25 2.20
CA LEU A 28 23.33 -0.84 2.21
C LEU A 28 23.71 -0.17 0.89
N PHE A 29 22.71 0.41 0.22
CA PHE A 29 22.93 1.21 -0.98
C PHE A 29 22.23 2.55 -0.83
N ALA A 30 23.01 3.64 -0.95
CA ALA A 30 22.53 5.02 -0.81
C ALA A 30 21.70 5.26 0.47
N GLY A 31 22.12 4.67 1.59
CA GLY A 31 21.46 4.84 2.90
C GLY A 31 20.13 4.08 3.03
N ARG A 32 19.90 3.04 2.23
CA ARG A 32 18.75 2.14 2.35
C ARG A 32 19.19 0.70 2.44
N LEU A 33 18.43 -0.07 3.21
CA LEU A 33 18.67 -1.50 3.41
C LEU A 33 18.17 -2.29 2.21
N ILE A 34 18.93 -3.32 1.86
CA ILE A 34 18.54 -4.39 0.95
C ILE A 34 18.59 -5.66 1.79
N LEU A 35 17.43 -6.30 1.96
CA LEU A 35 17.30 -7.59 2.66
C LEU A 35 17.56 -8.73 1.69
N ASP A 36 17.87 -9.91 2.21
CA ASP A 36 18.22 -11.10 1.41
C ASP A 36 19.22 -10.77 0.28
N ALA A 37 20.16 -9.88 0.58
CA ALA A 37 21.06 -9.28 -0.37
C ALA A 37 21.94 -10.36 -1.02
N GLN A 38 21.90 -10.40 -2.34
CA GLN A 38 22.66 -11.37 -3.11
C GLN A 38 24.13 -10.94 -3.27
N PRO A 39 25.06 -11.90 -3.44
CA PRO A 39 26.47 -11.59 -3.65
C PRO A 39 26.68 -10.58 -4.80
N PRO A 40 27.72 -9.73 -4.73
CA PRO A 40 28.04 -8.78 -5.81
C PRO A 40 28.18 -9.45 -7.17
N ILE A 41 27.70 -8.78 -8.22
CA ILE A 41 27.82 -9.26 -9.59
C ILE A 41 29.28 -9.46 -10.00
N ASP A 42 29.55 -10.53 -10.74
CA ASP A 42 30.85 -10.77 -11.37
C ASP A 42 31.01 -10.04 -12.71
N ASP A 43 32.24 -9.91 -13.20
CA ASP A 43 32.55 -9.17 -14.42
C ASP A 43 31.97 -9.81 -15.69
N ALA A 44 31.87 -11.14 -15.72
CA ALA A 44 31.39 -11.88 -16.88
C ALA A 44 29.87 -11.70 -17.04
N THR A 45 29.13 -11.81 -15.94
CA THR A 45 27.69 -11.57 -15.87
C THR A 45 27.39 -10.11 -16.19
N LEU A 46 28.16 -9.16 -15.63
CA LEU A 46 28.01 -7.73 -15.94
C LEU A 46 28.21 -7.45 -17.45
N ALA A 47 29.23 -8.03 -18.06
CA ALA A 47 29.47 -7.91 -19.49
C ALA A 47 28.34 -8.51 -20.33
N ALA A 48 27.83 -9.69 -19.94
CA ALA A 48 26.73 -10.35 -20.63
C ALA A 48 25.44 -9.51 -20.60
N VAL A 49 25.13 -8.82 -19.51
CA VAL A 49 23.99 -7.90 -19.46
C VAL A 49 24.26 -6.65 -20.30
N ALA A 50 25.46 -6.06 -20.19
CA ALA A 50 25.85 -4.88 -20.97
C ALA A 50 25.72 -5.12 -22.49
N GLU A 51 26.06 -6.33 -22.95
CA GLU A 51 25.88 -6.71 -24.34
C GLU A 51 24.43 -6.62 -24.79
N ARG A 52 23.42 -6.79 -23.94
CA ARG A 52 22.00 -6.72 -24.32
C ARG A 52 21.42 -5.30 -24.33
N CYS A 53 22.18 -4.32 -23.84
CA CYS A 53 21.73 -2.94 -23.67
C CYS A 53 22.07 -2.06 -24.88
N ALA A 54 21.31 -0.98 -25.07
CA ALA A 54 21.51 -0.04 -26.18
C ALA A 54 22.74 0.86 -26.01
N GLY A 55 23.25 0.99 -24.79
CA GLY A 55 24.48 1.67 -24.44
C GLY A 55 25.18 0.99 -23.26
N PRO A 56 26.27 1.58 -22.74
CA PRO A 56 26.95 1.06 -21.56
C PRO A 56 26.03 1.08 -20.34
N LEU A 57 26.23 0.13 -19.42
CA LEU A 57 25.51 0.12 -18.15
C LEU A 57 25.82 1.40 -17.36
N PRO A 58 24.80 2.11 -16.82
CA PRO A 58 25.02 3.30 -16.01
C PRO A 58 25.83 3.01 -14.74
N ASP A 59 26.70 3.94 -14.34
CA ASP A 59 27.59 3.78 -13.17
C ASP A 59 26.82 3.49 -11.87
N SER A 60 25.66 4.11 -11.68
CA SER A 60 24.81 3.88 -10.50
C SER A 60 24.25 2.46 -10.45
N LEU A 61 23.96 1.85 -11.60
CA LEU A 61 23.51 0.46 -11.70
C LEU A 61 24.65 -0.51 -11.41
N VAL A 62 25.82 -0.26 -11.99
CA VAL A 62 27.02 -1.04 -11.68
C VAL A 62 27.32 -0.96 -10.18
N ALA A 63 27.25 0.23 -9.58
CA ALA A 63 27.48 0.40 -8.15
C ALA A 63 26.46 -0.36 -7.29
N LEU A 64 25.17 -0.36 -7.66
CA LEU A 64 24.14 -1.16 -6.98
C LEU A 64 24.48 -2.64 -7.05
N TRP A 65 24.71 -3.18 -8.23
CA TRP A 65 25.01 -4.62 -8.40
C TRP A 65 26.33 -5.07 -7.81
N ARG A 66 27.31 -4.17 -7.65
CA ARG A 66 28.55 -4.45 -6.89
C ARG A 66 28.35 -4.38 -5.38
N THR A 67 27.24 -3.80 -4.93
CA THR A 67 26.84 -3.78 -3.52
C THR A 67 25.97 -5.00 -3.20
N ALA A 68 24.93 -5.22 -3.99
CA ALA A 68 24.04 -6.37 -3.94
C ALA A 68 23.45 -6.62 -5.34
N PHE A 69 23.67 -7.81 -5.91
CA PHE A 69 23.12 -8.18 -7.21
C PHE A 69 21.79 -8.90 -7.04
N GLY A 70 20.81 -8.22 -6.46
CA GLY A 70 19.52 -8.78 -6.05
C GLY A 70 19.25 -8.59 -4.57
N GLY A 71 18.04 -8.96 -4.17
CA GLY A 71 17.55 -8.83 -2.80
C GLY A 71 16.19 -8.15 -2.76
N ARG A 72 15.69 -7.92 -1.54
CA ARG A 72 14.36 -7.41 -1.26
C ARG A 72 14.41 -6.01 -0.66
N LEU A 73 13.36 -5.25 -0.93
CA LEU A 73 13.14 -3.90 -0.44
C LEU A 73 11.81 -3.88 0.31
N ASP A 74 11.81 -3.31 1.50
CA ASP A 74 10.63 -3.23 2.37
C ASP A 74 10.32 -1.76 2.68
N TYR A 75 10.20 -0.95 1.63
CA TYR A 75 9.99 0.50 1.70
C TYR A 75 8.79 0.94 0.87
N ASP A 76 8.22 2.09 1.23
CA ASP A 76 7.22 2.76 0.42
C ASP A 76 7.86 3.56 -0.72
N LEU A 77 7.36 3.35 -1.92
CA LEU A 77 7.69 4.15 -3.10
C LEU A 77 6.40 4.71 -3.72
N CYS A 78 6.38 6.02 -3.98
CA CYS A 78 5.32 6.66 -4.76
C CYS A 78 5.89 7.31 -6.01
N ALA A 79 5.15 7.20 -7.11
CA ALA A 79 5.40 7.89 -8.37
C ALA A 79 4.30 8.93 -8.64
N ASP A 80 4.67 10.03 -9.29
CA ASP A 80 3.68 10.90 -9.92
C ASP A 80 3.42 10.34 -11.32
N LEU A 81 2.28 9.67 -11.50
CA LEU A 81 1.81 9.18 -12.79
C LEU A 81 0.54 9.95 -13.16
N ASP A 82 0.61 10.76 -14.21
CA ASP A 82 -0.49 11.60 -14.71
C ASP A 82 -1.04 12.61 -13.68
N GLY A 83 -0.17 13.20 -12.85
CA GLY A 83 -0.53 14.16 -11.82
C GLY A 83 -1.11 13.52 -10.55
N GLN A 84 -1.04 12.19 -10.44
CA GLN A 84 -1.49 11.42 -9.29
C GLN A 84 -0.32 10.75 -8.60
N ASP A 85 -0.22 10.95 -7.29
CA ASP A 85 0.68 10.17 -6.45
C ASP A 85 0.12 8.77 -6.32
N VAL A 86 0.81 7.80 -6.93
CA VAL A 86 0.44 6.39 -6.90
C VAL A 86 1.53 5.57 -6.22
N PRO A 87 1.16 4.62 -5.35
CA PRO A 87 2.13 3.68 -4.81
C PRO A 87 2.66 2.80 -5.94
N VAL A 88 3.97 2.54 -5.93
CA VAL A 88 4.65 1.61 -6.85
C VAL A 88 5.23 0.49 -6.01
N SER A 89 4.83 -0.74 -6.30
CA SER A 89 5.37 -1.92 -5.63
C SER A 89 6.77 -2.21 -6.18
N PHE A 90 7.78 -1.86 -5.40
CA PHE A 90 9.20 -2.07 -5.73
C PHE A 90 9.85 -2.85 -4.60
N THR A 91 9.51 -4.13 -4.50
CA THR A 91 9.85 -5.00 -3.37
C THR A 91 11.00 -5.96 -3.65
N GLU A 92 11.36 -6.13 -4.93
CA GLU A 92 12.43 -7.03 -5.37
C GLU A 92 13.37 -6.30 -6.33
N LEU A 93 14.67 -6.56 -6.18
CA LEU A 93 15.70 -6.30 -7.19
C LEU A 93 15.94 -7.59 -7.98
N PHE A 94 15.71 -7.56 -9.29
CA PHE A 94 15.83 -8.77 -10.12
C PHE A 94 17.28 -9.25 -10.21
N TYR A 95 17.46 -10.56 -10.06
CA TYR A 95 18.72 -11.26 -10.20
C TYR A 95 18.52 -12.63 -10.86
N PRO A 96 19.57 -13.31 -11.35
CA PRO A 96 19.46 -14.64 -11.92
C PRO A 96 18.93 -15.64 -10.90
N ASP A 97 18.04 -16.53 -11.32
CA ASP A 97 17.41 -17.54 -10.46
C ASP A 97 16.56 -16.96 -9.31
N SER A 98 16.15 -15.68 -9.37
CA SER A 98 15.18 -15.15 -8.41
C SER A 98 13.85 -15.92 -8.51
N GLY A 99 13.26 -16.22 -7.34
CA GLY A 99 12.19 -17.21 -7.21
C GLY A 99 10.79 -16.73 -7.64
N ASP A 100 10.69 -15.46 -8.04
CA ASP A 100 9.43 -14.81 -8.40
C ASP A 100 9.05 -15.06 -9.88
N TYR A 101 8.15 -14.24 -10.42
CA TYR A 101 7.51 -14.47 -11.73
C TYR A 101 8.51 -14.68 -12.88
N HIS A 102 9.53 -13.82 -12.95
CA HIS A 102 10.68 -13.96 -13.83
C HIS A 102 11.93 -13.47 -13.12
N ASP A 103 13.02 -14.21 -13.30
CA ASP A 103 14.35 -13.75 -12.93
C ASP A 103 14.83 -12.63 -13.88
N LEU A 104 16.02 -12.07 -13.63
CA LEU A 104 16.57 -11.00 -14.48
C LEU A 104 16.62 -11.40 -15.97
N TRP A 105 17.01 -12.64 -16.27
CA TRP A 105 17.13 -13.10 -17.66
C TRP A 105 15.77 -13.34 -18.32
N GLY A 106 14.81 -13.86 -17.57
CA GLY A 106 13.42 -14.02 -17.98
C GLY A 106 12.79 -12.68 -18.34
N TRP A 107 12.99 -11.64 -17.51
CA TRP A 107 12.52 -10.29 -17.81
C TRP A 107 13.20 -9.69 -19.03
N ILE A 108 14.53 -9.81 -19.15
CA ILE A 108 15.24 -9.37 -20.35
C ILE A 108 14.63 -10.05 -21.59
N GLU A 109 14.46 -11.37 -21.59
CA GLU A 109 13.93 -12.09 -22.74
C GLU A 109 12.48 -11.72 -23.04
N HIS A 110 11.67 -11.50 -22.01
CA HIS A 110 10.30 -11.01 -22.13
C HIS A 110 10.26 -9.67 -22.87
N GLU A 111 11.04 -8.67 -22.43
CA GLU A 111 11.08 -7.33 -23.03
C GLU A 111 11.58 -7.37 -24.48
N ARG A 112 12.54 -8.26 -24.76
CA ARG A 112 13.04 -8.44 -26.13
C ARG A 112 11.97 -9.00 -27.05
N LYS A 113 11.24 -10.03 -26.63
CA LYS A 113 10.13 -10.59 -27.43
C LYS A 113 9.05 -9.56 -27.69
N LEU A 114 8.66 -8.79 -26.66
CA LEU A 114 7.68 -7.72 -26.83
C LEU A 114 8.15 -6.68 -27.84
N ALA A 115 9.42 -6.27 -27.78
CA ALA A 115 9.99 -5.32 -28.73
C ALA A 115 10.04 -5.90 -30.15
N GLU A 116 10.45 -7.16 -30.34
CA GLU A 116 10.46 -7.82 -31.65
C GLU A 116 9.06 -7.91 -32.27
N GLU A 117 8.03 -8.18 -31.46
CA GLU A 117 6.65 -8.28 -31.92
C GLU A 117 6.03 -6.92 -32.29
N HIS A 118 6.35 -5.87 -31.52
CA HIS A 118 5.65 -4.58 -31.60
C HIS A 118 6.48 -3.45 -32.24
N GLN A 119 7.78 -3.67 -32.48
CA GLN A 119 8.69 -2.70 -33.09
C GLN A 119 9.48 -3.36 -34.23
N PRO A 120 8.93 -3.33 -35.47
CA PRO A 120 9.55 -3.98 -36.64
C PRO A 120 11.01 -3.56 -36.95
N ASP A 121 11.41 -2.35 -36.54
CA ASP A 121 12.75 -1.78 -36.75
C ASP A 121 13.61 -1.76 -35.47
N TRP A 122 13.27 -2.59 -34.47
CA TRP A 122 14.00 -2.62 -33.20
C TRP A 122 15.45 -3.11 -33.37
N SER A 123 16.38 -2.48 -32.66
CA SER A 123 17.83 -2.68 -32.83
C SER A 123 18.37 -4.00 -32.23
N GLY A 124 17.51 -4.81 -31.61
CA GLY A 124 17.92 -5.99 -30.84
C GLY A 124 18.53 -5.66 -29.48
N ARG A 125 18.53 -4.38 -29.07
CA ARG A 125 19.13 -3.89 -27.81
C ARG A 125 18.10 -3.15 -26.96
N LEU A 126 18.11 -3.44 -25.65
CA LEU A 126 17.18 -2.84 -24.69
C LEU A 126 17.58 -1.40 -24.38
N VAL A 127 16.67 -0.45 -24.59
CA VAL A 127 16.79 0.93 -24.10
C VAL A 127 16.44 1.00 -22.62
N HIS A 128 15.45 0.22 -22.18
CA HIS A 128 15.02 0.11 -20.79
C HIS A 128 15.35 -1.29 -20.28
N LEU A 129 16.30 -1.36 -19.35
CA LEU A 129 16.70 -2.62 -18.72
C LEU A 129 15.87 -2.81 -17.44
N PRO A 130 15.08 -3.90 -17.30
CA PRO A 130 14.37 -4.20 -16.07
C PRO A 130 15.37 -4.51 -14.94
N ILE A 131 15.13 -3.95 -13.75
CA ILE A 131 16.02 -4.11 -12.59
C ILE A 131 15.30 -4.53 -11.31
N GLY A 132 13.97 -4.50 -11.30
CA GLY A 132 13.16 -4.90 -10.15
C GLY A 132 11.71 -4.49 -10.30
N GLY A 133 10.91 -4.74 -9.28
CA GLY A 133 9.47 -4.52 -9.31
C GLY A 133 8.73 -5.45 -8.35
N PHE A 134 7.49 -5.77 -8.71
CA PHE A 134 6.68 -6.78 -8.05
C PHE A 134 5.84 -7.55 -9.07
N GLU A 135 6.11 -8.85 -9.17
CA GLU A 135 5.48 -9.76 -10.13
C GLU A 135 5.43 -9.15 -11.55
N TYR A 136 4.28 -9.26 -12.21
CA TYR A 136 4.03 -8.70 -13.55
C TYR A 136 3.32 -7.34 -13.51
N LEU A 137 3.01 -6.81 -12.32
CA LEU A 137 2.14 -5.64 -12.13
C LEU A 137 2.92 -4.32 -12.17
N ASP A 138 4.01 -4.23 -11.43
CA ASP A 138 4.86 -3.04 -11.36
C ASP A 138 6.29 -3.42 -11.76
N ARG A 139 6.89 -2.66 -12.69
CA ARG A 139 8.27 -2.88 -13.15
C ARG A 139 9.06 -1.59 -13.12
N VAL A 140 10.29 -1.67 -12.63
CA VAL A 140 11.26 -0.58 -12.56
C VAL A 140 12.39 -0.86 -13.55
N TYR A 141 12.71 0.15 -14.36
CA TYR A 141 13.71 0.06 -15.41
C TYR A 141 14.76 1.15 -15.26
N VAL A 142 15.94 0.86 -15.77
CA VAL A 142 17.02 1.83 -15.98
C VAL A 142 17.20 2.07 -17.48
N HIS A 143 17.28 3.34 -17.86
CA HIS A 143 17.53 3.75 -19.25
C HIS A 143 19.02 3.61 -19.59
N THR A 144 19.35 2.80 -20.60
CA THR A 144 20.73 2.40 -20.95
C THR A 144 21.27 3.05 -22.21
N ALA A 145 20.41 3.62 -23.06
CA ALA A 145 20.88 4.31 -24.27
C ALA A 145 21.65 5.58 -23.90
N ILE A 146 22.71 5.86 -24.67
CA ILE A 146 23.52 7.07 -24.51
C ILE A 146 22.66 8.29 -24.86
N GLY A 147 22.58 9.25 -23.93
CA GLY A 147 21.76 10.43 -24.10
C GLY A 147 21.51 11.16 -22.77
N PRO A 148 20.68 12.21 -22.77
CA PRO A 148 20.33 12.95 -21.56
C PRO A 148 19.64 12.10 -20.50
N ASP A 149 18.93 11.05 -20.90
CA ASP A 149 18.22 10.13 -20.01
C ASP A 149 19.05 8.91 -19.59
N HIS A 150 20.33 8.82 -19.99
CA HIS A 150 21.20 7.70 -19.59
C HIS A 150 21.30 7.61 -18.06
N GLY A 151 20.94 6.45 -17.50
CA GLY A 151 20.88 6.23 -16.06
C GLY A 151 19.53 6.55 -15.41
N ALA A 152 18.62 7.24 -16.10
CA ALA A 152 17.31 7.58 -15.56
C ALA A 152 16.51 6.32 -15.21
N VAL A 153 15.76 6.41 -14.12
CA VAL A 153 14.89 5.34 -13.63
C VAL A 153 13.46 5.66 -14.03
N VAL A 154 12.78 4.70 -14.64
CA VAL A 154 11.36 4.77 -15.00
C VAL A 154 10.60 3.59 -14.42
N CYS A 155 9.32 3.77 -14.14
CA CYS A 155 8.43 2.66 -13.83
C CYS A 155 7.39 2.48 -14.92
N TRP A 156 6.92 1.24 -15.05
CA TRP A 156 5.70 0.88 -15.73
C TRP A 156 4.80 0.14 -14.72
N ARG A 157 3.51 0.44 -14.78
CA ARG A 157 2.48 -0.17 -13.95
C ARG A 157 1.35 -0.65 -14.83
N GLN A 158 0.95 -1.90 -14.64
CA GLN A 158 -0.16 -2.50 -15.35
C GLN A 158 -1.47 -1.82 -14.95
N GLY A 159 -2.27 -1.50 -15.97
CA GLY A 159 -3.66 -1.14 -15.81
C GLY A 159 -4.51 -2.33 -15.41
N LEU A 160 -5.72 -2.07 -14.90
CA LEU A 160 -6.68 -3.16 -14.74
C LEU A 160 -7.04 -3.74 -16.12
N PRO A 161 -7.27 -5.06 -16.25
CA PRO A 161 -7.55 -5.67 -17.55
C PRO A 161 -8.75 -5.04 -18.27
N PRO A 162 -8.77 -5.05 -19.62
CA PRO A 162 -9.92 -4.60 -20.40
C PRO A 162 -11.22 -5.28 -19.94
N GLY A 163 -12.26 -4.48 -19.71
CA GLY A 163 -13.57 -4.96 -19.22
C GLY A 163 -13.84 -4.76 -17.74
N TRP A 164 -12.85 -4.30 -16.96
CA TRP A 164 -13.08 -3.82 -15.59
C TRP A 164 -13.61 -2.39 -15.63
N GLU A 165 -14.65 -2.09 -14.85
CA GLU A 165 -15.27 -0.75 -14.79
C GLU A 165 -14.30 0.35 -14.34
N LEU A 166 -13.23 -0.03 -13.64
CA LEU A 166 -12.16 0.85 -13.17
C LEU A 166 -10.91 0.82 -14.06
N HIS A 167 -11.02 0.37 -15.31
CA HIS A 167 -9.90 0.32 -16.25
C HIS A 167 -9.30 1.71 -16.49
N ALA A 168 -8.19 1.99 -15.82
CA ALA A 168 -7.14 2.85 -16.32
C ALA A 168 -6.13 1.92 -17.00
N GLY A 169 -5.77 2.19 -18.25
CA GLY A 169 -4.76 1.39 -18.96
C GLY A 169 -3.39 1.48 -18.27
N ASP A 170 -2.40 0.83 -18.85
CA ASP A 170 -1.03 0.87 -18.33
C ASP A 170 -0.51 2.30 -18.21
N ARG A 171 0.26 2.55 -17.16
CA ARG A 171 0.87 3.85 -16.90
C ARG A 171 2.38 3.70 -16.77
N ALA A 172 3.11 4.66 -17.29
CA ALA A 172 4.56 4.71 -17.15
C ALA A 172 5.01 6.14 -16.83
N GLY A 173 6.11 6.26 -16.10
CA GLY A 173 6.61 7.56 -15.69
C GLY A 173 8.02 7.50 -15.14
N ARG A 174 8.64 8.68 -15.04
CA ARG A 174 10.00 8.83 -14.52
C ARG A 174 10.00 8.83 -13.00
N LEU A 175 10.83 7.98 -12.41
CA LEU A 175 11.02 7.89 -10.96
C LEU A 175 12.19 8.74 -10.49
N ALA A 176 13.32 8.72 -11.19
CA ALA A 176 14.52 9.43 -10.72
C ALA A 176 15.51 9.69 -11.85
N ASP A 177 16.45 10.61 -11.60
CA ASP A 177 17.57 10.88 -12.50
C ASP A 177 18.59 9.74 -12.55
N ASP A 178 18.76 9.01 -11.44
CA ASP A 178 19.58 7.82 -11.34
C ASP A 178 19.13 6.89 -10.19
N LEU A 179 19.80 5.75 -10.01
CA LEU A 179 19.45 4.79 -8.96
C LEU A 179 19.74 5.29 -7.54
N ARG A 180 20.72 6.17 -7.33
CA ARG A 180 20.96 6.73 -5.99
C ARG A 180 19.83 7.67 -5.60
N ALA A 181 19.37 8.48 -6.55
CA ALA A 181 18.21 9.34 -6.38
C ALA A 181 16.93 8.51 -6.18
N LEU A 182 16.75 7.38 -6.88
CA LEU A 182 15.64 6.46 -6.63
C LEU A 182 15.65 5.95 -5.19
N PHE A 183 16.78 5.42 -4.73
CA PHE A 183 16.91 4.89 -3.38
C PHE A 183 16.69 5.97 -2.32
N GLY A 184 17.11 7.21 -2.57
CA GLY A 184 16.79 8.35 -1.71
C GLY A 184 15.29 8.67 -1.60
N ARG A 185 14.45 8.20 -2.55
CA ARG A 185 12.99 8.34 -2.50
C ARG A 185 12.28 7.23 -1.74
N LEU A 186 12.97 6.12 -1.42
CA LEU A 186 12.44 5.06 -0.56
C LEU A 186 12.32 5.60 0.86
N VAL A 187 11.14 5.46 1.45
CA VAL A 187 10.81 5.99 2.78
C VAL A 187 9.89 5.02 3.49
N LEU A 188 9.59 5.30 4.75
CA LEU A 188 8.57 4.60 5.51
C LEU A 188 7.49 5.59 5.95
N GLU A 189 6.23 5.25 5.78
CA GLU A 189 5.12 6.10 6.27
C GLU A 189 4.99 6.04 7.80
N HIS A 190 5.31 4.90 8.41
CA HIS A 190 5.28 4.71 9.86
C HIS A 190 6.62 4.17 10.38
N ASP A 191 6.89 4.36 11.68
CA ASP A 191 8.04 3.73 12.33
C ASP A 191 7.73 2.21 12.51
N PRO A 192 8.52 1.30 11.94
CA PRO A 192 8.26 -0.15 12.03
C PRO A 192 8.26 -0.71 13.47
N TRP A 193 8.90 -0.01 14.42
CA TRP A 193 8.91 -0.40 15.83
C TRP A 193 7.75 0.20 16.63
N GLU A 194 6.94 1.08 16.03
CA GLU A 194 5.72 1.64 16.65
C GLU A 194 4.43 1.11 16.01
N ALA A 195 4.45 0.78 14.72
CA ALA A 195 3.30 0.24 13.99
C ALA A 195 3.40 -1.30 13.82
N GLU A 196 2.30 -2.01 14.12
CA GLU A 196 2.16 -3.44 13.84
C GLU A 196 1.68 -3.64 12.37
N ASP A 197 2.26 -4.63 11.68
CA ASP A 197 1.84 -5.11 10.35
C ASP A 197 1.81 -4.08 9.19
N ASP A 198 2.86 -3.25 9.07
CA ASP A 198 3.03 -2.31 7.94
C ASP A 198 4.36 -2.54 7.19
N THR A 199 4.57 -1.80 6.10
CA THR A 199 5.85 -1.74 5.39
C THR A 199 6.99 -1.41 6.35
N GLY A 200 8.09 -2.16 6.25
CA GLY A 200 9.23 -2.11 7.15
C GLY A 200 9.26 -3.21 8.22
N ALA A 201 8.22 -4.03 8.32
CA ALA A 201 8.17 -5.15 9.28
C ALA A 201 9.29 -6.18 9.06
N GLU A 202 9.62 -6.53 7.82
CA GLU A 202 10.71 -7.48 7.55
C GLU A 202 12.08 -6.88 7.88
N MET A 203 12.25 -5.58 7.62
CA MET A 203 13.46 -4.86 8.06
C MET A 203 13.59 -4.84 9.58
N ARG A 204 12.49 -4.58 10.30
CA ARG A 204 12.47 -4.64 11.76
C ARG A 204 12.91 -6.02 12.24
N ASP A 205 12.27 -7.06 11.73
CA ASP A 205 12.50 -8.44 12.18
C ASP A 205 13.97 -8.84 11.93
N ALA A 206 14.53 -8.52 10.76
CA ALA A 206 15.93 -8.78 10.44
C ALA A 206 16.92 -8.02 11.36
N ILE A 207 16.59 -6.78 11.74
CA ILE A 207 17.41 -5.97 12.65
C ILE A 207 17.32 -6.48 14.09
N ASP A 208 16.13 -6.86 14.53
CA ASP A 208 15.89 -7.38 15.88
C ASP A 208 16.56 -8.76 16.06
N ASP A 209 16.47 -9.65 15.06
CA ASP A 209 17.21 -10.91 15.02
C ASP A 209 18.72 -10.70 15.12
N LEU A 210 19.25 -9.68 14.41
CA LEU A 210 20.66 -9.32 14.48
C LEU A 210 21.05 -8.82 15.90
N ALA A 211 20.19 -8.02 16.54
CA ALA A 211 20.40 -7.52 17.88
C ALA A 211 20.41 -8.64 18.94
N ASP A 212 19.61 -9.67 18.73
CA ASP A 212 19.39 -10.81 19.63
C ASP A 212 20.37 -11.98 19.42
N SER A 213 21.20 -11.91 18.39
CA SER A 213 22.26 -12.91 18.07
C SER A 213 23.30 -13.17 19.17
N GLY A 214 23.36 -12.31 20.19
CA GLY A 214 24.29 -12.40 21.31
C GLY A 214 25.70 -11.86 21.03
N ASP A 215 26.04 -11.52 19.78
CA ASP A 215 27.30 -10.86 19.41
C ASP A 215 27.22 -9.34 19.70
N PRO A 216 28.11 -8.77 20.55
CA PRO A 216 28.15 -7.34 20.80
C PRO A 216 28.34 -6.47 19.55
N HIS A 217 29.07 -6.97 18.54
CA HIS A 217 29.27 -6.25 17.28
C HIS A 217 28.02 -6.28 16.41
N ALA A 218 27.29 -7.39 16.38
CA ALA A 218 26.00 -7.48 15.70
C ALA A 218 24.96 -6.55 16.34
N ARG A 219 24.91 -6.52 17.68
CA ARG A 219 24.05 -5.57 18.40
C ARG A 219 24.39 -4.11 18.10
N ALA A 220 25.67 -3.77 18.01
CA ALA A 220 26.09 -2.42 17.65
C ALA A 220 25.71 -2.07 16.20
N ALA A 221 25.84 -3.02 15.27
CA ALA A 221 25.41 -2.85 13.88
C ALA A 221 23.88 -2.70 13.78
N ALA A 222 23.10 -3.53 14.47
CA ALA A 222 21.65 -3.45 14.54
C ALA A 222 21.18 -2.09 15.06
N ALA A 223 21.82 -1.54 16.10
CA ALA A 223 21.49 -0.21 16.62
C ALA A 223 21.72 0.91 15.57
N LYS A 224 22.77 0.80 14.75
CA LYS A 224 23.02 1.73 13.64
C LYS A 224 21.99 1.57 12.52
N LEU A 225 21.68 0.32 12.13
CA LEU A 225 20.65 0.05 11.13
C LEU A 225 19.29 0.57 11.55
N ARG A 226 18.91 0.38 12.81
CA ARG A 226 17.68 0.95 13.36
C ARG A 226 17.63 2.47 13.22
N GLN A 227 18.72 3.17 13.55
CA GLN A 227 18.80 4.63 13.37
C GLN A 227 18.68 5.03 11.90
N LEU A 228 19.31 4.29 10.99
CA LEU A 228 19.20 4.52 9.54
C LEU A 228 17.77 4.33 9.06
N VAL A 229 17.09 3.24 9.45
CA VAL A 229 15.69 2.98 9.08
C VAL A 229 14.77 4.05 9.63
N GLN A 230 14.89 4.42 10.91
CA GLN A 230 14.10 5.49 11.53
C GLN A 230 14.31 6.84 10.85
N ALA A 231 15.51 7.11 10.33
CA ALA A 231 15.79 8.33 9.56
C ALA A 231 15.07 8.37 8.19
N THR A 232 14.55 7.24 7.70
CA THR A 232 13.74 7.17 6.47
C THR A 232 12.24 7.36 6.71
N VAL A 233 11.80 7.40 7.97
CA VAL A 233 10.38 7.58 8.32
C VAL A 233 9.94 9.01 8.01
N LEU A 234 8.77 9.15 7.40
CA LEU A 234 8.18 10.42 7.06
C LEU A 234 7.70 11.19 8.30
N ASP A 235 8.45 12.24 8.66
CA ASP A 235 8.16 13.06 9.85
C ASP A 235 7.17 14.20 9.56
N TRP A 236 5.88 13.84 9.45
CA TRP A 236 4.80 14.81 9.30
C TRP A 236 4.61 15.68 10.54
N ARG A 237 4.98 15.20 11.74
CA ARG A 237 4.86 15.95 13.00
C ARG A 237 5.80 17.14 13.03
N ARG A 238 7.05 16.96 12.60
CA ARG A 238 8.00 18.06 12.42
C ARG A 238 7.54 19.05 11.36
N ALA A 239 7.02 18.58 10.22
CA ALA A 239 6.47 19.46 9.19
C ALA A 239 5.26 20.27 9.71
N LEU A 240 4.45 19.67 10.59
CA LEU A 240 3.33 20.34 11.26
C LEU A 240 3.83 21.44 12.22
N ASP A 241 4.87 21.17 13.01
CA ASP A 241 5.45 22.13 13.95
C ASP A 241 6.18 23.27 13.25
N GLN A 242 6.79 23.00 12.09
CA GLN A 242 7.47 24.00 11.25
C GLN A 242 6.51 24.79 10.35
N GLY A 243 5.24 24.38 10.26
CA GLY A 243 4.23 25.03 9.41
C GLY A 243 4.42 24.78 7.90
N THR A 244 5.19 23.77 7.51
CA THR A 244 5.47 23.43 6.10
C THR A 244 4.51 22.38 5.52
N LEU A 245 3.74 21.71 6.38
CA LEU A 245 2.88 20.57 6.05
C LEU A 245 1.94 20.82 4.86
N VAL A 246 1.36 22.02 4.74
CA VAL A 246 0.41 22.38 3.67
C VAL A 246 1.02 22.29 2.28
N THR A 247 2.33 22.51 2.15
CA THR A 247 3.03 22.38 0.85
C THR A 247 3.54 20.97 0.57
N GLN A 248 3.47 20.07 1.56
CA GLN A 248 4.02 18.72 1.49
C GLN A 248 2.89 17.69 1.46
N ARG A 249 2.33 17.46 0.26
CA ARG A 249 1.13 16.64 0.03
C ARG A 249 1.17 15.27 0.72
N ARG A 250 2.27 14.54 0.59
CA ARG A 250 2.41 13.20 1.20
C ARG A 250 2.34 13.26 2.73
N LEU A 251 3.10 14.16 3.36
CA LEU A 251 3.08 14.33 4.82
C LEU A 251 1.70 14.80 5.32
N ARG A 252 1.05 15.69 4.58
CA ARG A 252 -0.29 16.15 4.92
C ARG A 252 -1.31 15.02 4.91
N ARG A 253 -1.28 14.16 3.89
CA ARG A 253 -2.16 12.98 3.80
C ARG A 253 -1.90 12.01 4.95
N LEU A 254 -0.64 11.72 5.26
CA LEU A 254 -0.27 10.87 6.39
C LEU A 254 -0.79 11.43 7.73
N ALA A 255 -0.68 12.75 7.94
CA ALA A 255 -1.22 13.40 9.14
C ALA A 255 -2.76 13.33 9.21
N LEU A 256 -3.46 13.52 8.08
CA LEU A 256 -4.92 13.39 8.02
C LEU A 256 -5.38 11.95 8.26
N ASP A 257 -4.64 10.98 7.71
CA ASP A 257 -4.89 9.56 7.88
C ASP A 257 -4.81 9.15 9.35
N GLN A 258 -3.67 9.45 10.00
CA GLN A 258 -3.44 9.14 11.41
C GLN A 258 -4.51 9.80 12.30
N ALA A 259 -4.78 11.09 12.09
CA ALA A 259 -5.73 11.81 12.92
C ALA A 259 -7.17 11.26 12.77
N ALA A 260 -7.52 10.77 11.58
CA ALA A 260 -8.80 10.13 11.33
C ALA A 260 -8.88 8.72 11.94
N ALA A 261 -7.82 7.93 11.82
CA ALA A 261 -7.76 6.56 12.36
C ALA A 261 -7.78 6.55 13.90
N ASP A 262 -7.08 7.49 14.55
CA ASP A 262 -6.92 7.55 16.01
C ASP A 262 -8.09 8.22 16.75
N ASP A 263 -9.14 8.65 16.04
CA ASP A 263 -10.24 9.47 16.58
C ASP A 263 -9.77 10.82 17.20
N ASP A 264 -8.67 11.38 16.68
CA ASP A 264 -8.06 12.62 17.18
C ASP A 264 -8.63 13.89 16.52
N VAL A 265 -9.76 14.35 17.08
CA VAL A 265 -10.41 15.61 16.72
C VAL A 265 -9.49 16.82 16.91
N ALA A 266 -8.62 16.83 17.93
CA ALA A 266 -7.78 17.97 18.23
C ALA A 266 -6.69 18.15 17.16
N LEU A 267 -6.07 17.06 16.73
CA LEU A 267 -5.12 17.04 15.63
C LEU A 267 -5.80 17.43 14.31
N LEU A 268 -6.96 16.85 13.98
CA LEU A 268 -7.70 17.26 12.77
C LEU A 268 -8.06 18.75 12.77
N ALA A 269 -8.51 19.29 13.91
CA ALA A 269 -8.78 20.71 14.03
C ALA A 269 -7.53 21.57 13.82
N ARG A 270 -6.37 21.13 14.32
CA ARG A 270 -5.08 21.80 14.08
C ARG A 270 -4.68 21.75 12.61
N LEU A 271 -4.85 20.60 11.94
CA LEU A 271 -4.56 20.44 10.51
C LEU A 271 -5.44 21.37 9.66
N VAL A 272 -6.74 21.40 9.93
CA VAL A 272 -7.67 22.30 9.22
C VAL A 272 -7.35 23.77 9.47
N ALA A 273 -6.96 24.15 10.70
CA ALA A 273 -6.56 25.52 11.02
C ALA A 273 -5.31 25.98 10.26
N LEU A 274 -4.42 25.05 9.88
CA LEU A 274 -3.27 25.33 9.03
C LEU A 274 -3.62 25.41 7.54
N GLY A 275 -4.84 25.05 7.15
CA GLY A 275 -5.31 25.07 5.76
C GLY A 275 -5.25 23.71 5.06
N CYS A 276 -5.14 22.60 5.80
CA CYS A 276 -5.36 21.28 5.23
C CYS A 276 -6.86 21.07 4.95
N ASP A 277 -7.19 20.56 3.76
CA ASP A 277 -8.58 20.25 3.39
C ASP A 277 -8.98 18.88 3.97
N PRO A 278 -9.98 18.80 4.88
CA PRO A 278 -10.44 17.53 5.43
C PRO A 278 -11.16 16.65 4.40
N ALA A 279 -11.55 17.19 3.24
CA ALA A 279 -12.11 16.45 2.11
C ALA A 279 -11.04 15.96 1.12
N GLU A 280 -9.75 16.24 1.37
CA GLU A 280 -8.69 15.73 0.53
C GLU A 280 -8.68 14.19 0.53
N GLN A 281 -8.48 13.60 -0.64
CA GLN A 281 -8.26 12.17 -0.76
C GLN A 281 -6.88 11.80 -0.21
N ILE A 282 -6.89 10.90 0.76
CA ILE A 282 -5.76 10.44 1.55
C ILE A 282 -5.09 9.24 0.86
N ARG A 283 -5.79 8.10 0.79
CA ARG A 283 -5.31 6.82 0.21
C ARG A 283 -6.38 6.21 -0.69
N SER A 284 -6.03 5.81 -1.91
CA SER A 284 -6.92 5.07 -2.83
C SER A 284 -8.32 5.70 -3.00
N GLY A 285 -8.42 7.03 -2.96
CA GLY A 285 -9.67 7.77 -3.08
C GLY A 285 -10.48 7.94 -1.78
N LEU A 286 -10.02 7.39 -0.65
CA LEU A 286 -10.62 7.58 0.67
C LEU A 286 -10.35 8.98 1.20
N THR A 287 -11.34 9.57 1.87
CA THR A 287 -11.22 10.82 2.62
C THR A 287 -11.08 10.56 4.12
N ALA A 288 -10.85 11.61 4.92
CA ALA A 288 -10.72 11.48 6.38
C ALA A 288 -11.96 10.83 7.02
N ILE A 289 -13.18 11.09 6.52
CA ILE A 289 -14.38 10.47 7.09
C ILE A 289 -14.46 8.98 6.77
N ASP A 290 -13.98 8.57 5.60
CA ASP A 290 -13.98 7.15 5.20
C ASP A 290 -12.97 6.36 6.04
N VAL A 291 -11.79 6.93 6.30
CA VAL A 291 -10.80 6.37 7.23
C VAL A 291 -11.38 6.27 8.64
N ALA A 292 -11.96 7.36 9.16
CA ALA A 292 -12.55 7.36 10.49
C ALA A 292 -13.65 6.29 10.65
N LEU A 293 -14.46 6.06 9.61
CA LEU A 293 -15.46 4.99 9.61
C LEU A 293 -14.84 3.58 9.64
N LEU A 294 -13.75 3.33 8.91
CA LEU A 294 -13.03 2.05 8.97
C LEU A 294 -12.53 1.74 10.39
N HIS A 295 -12.05 2.77 11.08
CA HIS A 295 -11.47 2.65 12.43
C HIS A 295 -12.51 2.85 13.56
N ARG A 296 -13.80 3.02 13.24
CA ARG A 296 -14.88 3.31 14.21
C ARG A 296 -14.63 4.57 15.06
N ALA A 297 -13.88 5.53 14.51
CA ALA A 297 -13.52 6.81 15.13
C ALA A 297 -14.71 7.78 15.17
N SER A 298 -15.53 7.63 16.21
CA SER A 298 -16.86 8.23 16.29
C SER A 298 -16.84 9.73 16.60
N ALA A 299 -15.82 10.24 17.28
CA ALA A 299 -15.69 11.66 17.56
C ALA A 299 -15.31 12.44 16.28
N VAL A 300 -14.36 11.92 15.51
CA VAL A 300 -13.92 12.46 14.23
C VAL A 300 -15.03 12.42 13.20
N VAL A 301 -15.75 11.30 13.05
CA VAL A 301 -16.89 11.23 12.12
C VAL A 301 -17.89 12.34 12.40
N ARG A 302 -18.32 12.51 13.65
CA ARG A 302 -19.26 13.59 14.02
C ARG A 302 -18.70 14.98 13.71
N TRP A 303 -17.43 15.21 14.05
CA TRP A 303 -16.77 16.49 13.82
C TRP A 303 -16.65 16.86 12.33
N LEU A 304 -16.40 15.88 11.46
CA LEU A 304 -16.35 16.03 10.00
C LEU A 304 -17.75 16.29 9.41
N LEU A 305 -18.76 15.58 9.91
CA LEU A 305 -20.15 15.76 9.49
C LEU A 305 -20.69 17.16 9.82
N GLU A 306 -20.37 17.69 11.01
CA GLU A 306 -20.69 19.07 11.39
C GLU A 306 -20.10 20.11 10.43
N ARG A 307 -18.96 19.79 9.81
CA ARG A 307 -18.26 20.62 8.82
C ARG A 307 -18.70 20.38 7.39
N ARG A 308 -19.68 19.49 7.17
CA ARG A 308 -20.22 19.15 5.86
C ARG A 308 -19.15 18.63 4.90
N VAL A 309 -18.20 17.86 5.41
CA VAL A 309 -17.29 17.08 4.56
C VAL A 309 -18.14 16.15 3.68
N PRO A 310 -17.84 16.02 2.38
CA PRO A 310 -18.60 15.15 1.48
C PRO A 310 -18.59 13.69 1.96
N VAL A 311 -19.71 12.98 1.75
CA VAL A 311 -19.94 11.62 2.28
C VAL A 311 -20.36 10.61 1.22
N GLU A 312 -20.19 10.96 -0.06
CA GLU A 312 -20.77 10.21 -1.18
C GLU A 312 -20.37 8.73 -1.17
N ASN A 313 -19.15 8.39 -0.74
CA ASN A 313 -18.62 7.03 -0.73
C ASN A 313 -18.56 6.40 0.67
N SER A 314 -18.97 7.12 1.71
CA SER A 314 -18.73 6.72 3.09
C SER A 314 -19.43 5.44 3.50
N LEU A 315 -20.63 5.16 2.97
CA LEU A 315 -21.33 3.88 3.22
C LEU A 315 -20.72 2.70 2.44
N GLN A 316 -20.03 2.94 1.33
CA GLN A 316 -19.34 1.86 0.60
C GLN A 316 -18.18 1.27 1.41
N VAL A 317 -17.62 2.06 2.32
CA VAL A 317 -16.46 1.69 3.14
C VAL A 317 -16.90 1.36 4.57
N GLY A 318 -17.71 2.23 5.17
CA GLY A 318 -18.05 2.23 6.59
C GLY A 318 -19.34 1.50 7.00
N ALA A 319 -20.11 0.89 6.08
CA ALA A 319 -21.42 0.31 6.44
C ALA A 319 -21.38 -0.76 7.56
N HIS A 320 -20.26 -1.44 7.74
CA HIS A 320 -20.04 -2.42 8.80
C HIS A 320 -19.81 -1.80 10.20
N ALA A 321 -19.54 -0.49 10.25
CA ALA A 321 -19.06 0.24 11.41
C ALA A 321 -20.04 1.30 11.94
N VAL A 322 -21.06 1.68 11.15
CA VAL A 322 -22.06 2.69 11.53
C VAL A 322 -23.14 2.13 12.44
N ASP A 323 -23.68 2.97 13.32
CA ASP A 323 -24.96 2.72 13.96
C ASP A 323 -26.14 3.19 13.09
N LEU A 324 -27.36 2.93 13.55
CA LEU A 324 -28.59 3.23 12.79
C LEU A 324 -28.79 4.73 12.55
N ASP A 325 -28.44 5.59 13.51
CA ASP A 325 -28.67 7.03 13.40
C ASP A 325 -27.64 7.66 12.48
N LEU A 326 -26.37 7.26 12.59
CA LEU A 326 -25.31 7.65 11.68
C LEU A 326 -25.59 7.17 10.25
N ALA A 327 -26.10 5.95 10.06
CA ALA A 327 -26.48 5.45 8.74
C ALA A 327 -27.57 6.32 8.08
N ARG A 328 -28.60 6.72 8.84
CA ARG A 328 -29.64 7.66 8.34
C ARG A 328 -29.04 9.00 7.99
N ASP A 329 -28.22 9.54 8.87
CA ASP A 329 -27.61 10.86 8.71
C ASP A 329 -26.67 10.91 7.49
N LEU A 330 -25.94 9.83 7.21
CA LEU A 330 -25.14 9.68 5.99
C LEU A 330 -26.02 9.62 4.72
N LEU A 331 -27.11 8.84 4.74
CA LEU A 331 -28.06 8.78 3.62
C LEU A 331 -28.70 10.14 3.34
N ASP A 332 -29.13 10.85 4.38
CA ASP A 332 -29.75 12.18 4.28
C ASP A 332 -28.77 13.23 3.71
N ARG A 333 -27.47 13.04 3.93
CA ARG A 333 -26.39 13.85 3.34
C ARG A 333 -25.91 13.39 1.97
N GLY A 334 -26.57 12.39 1.37
CA GLY A 334 -26.31 11.96 0.00
C GLY A 334 -25.26 10.86 -0.15
N ALA A 335 -24.93 10.14 0.92
CA ALA A 335 -24.11 8.94 0.80
C ALA A 335 -24.75 7.94 -0.16
N ARG A 336 -23.98 7.47 -1.15
CA ARG A 336 -24.45 6.51 -2.13
C ARG A 336 -24.47 5.12 -1.54
N ILE A 337 -25.42 4.33 -2.02
CA ILE A 337 -25.57 2.96 -1.61
C ILE A 337 -25.73 2.06 -2.83
N ASN A 338 -24.98 0.95 -2.82
CA ASN A 338 -24.92 -0.04 -3.88
C ASN A 338 -24.77 -1.44 -3.27
N ALA A 339 -24.65 -2.47 -4.13
CA ALA A 339 -24.47 -3.84 -3.70
C ALA A 339 -23.22 -4.05 -2.80
N CYS A 340 -22.13 -3.32 -3.03
CA CYS A 340 -20.93 -3.37 -2.20
C CYS A 340 -21.19 -2.85 -0.78
N ALA A 341 -21.85 -1.70 -0.65
CA ALA A 341 -22.24 -1.14 0.65
C ALA A 341 -23.16 -2.10 1.43
N VAL A 342 -24.15 -2.71 0.75
CA VAL A 342 -25.04 -3.72 1.37
C VAL A 342 -24.24 -4.96 1.79
N SER A 343 -23.34 -5.46 0.95
CA SER A 343 -22.49 -6.62 1.28
C SER A 343 -21.65 -6.36 2.54
N ARG A 344 -21.07 -5.16 2.69
CA ARG A 344 -20.34 -4.77 3.90
C ARG A 344 -21.25 -4.57 5.11
N ALA A 345 -22.45 -4.02 4.91
CA ALA A 345 -23.45 -3.90 5.97
C ALA A 345 -23.79 -5.25 6.59
N LEU A 346 -23.73 -6.37 5.85
CA LEU A 346 -23.99 -7.70 6.41
C LEU A 346 -23.06 -8.06 7.57
N ASP A 347 -21.85 -7.50 7.60
CA ASP A 347 -20.88 -7.68 8.67
C ASP A 347 -21.13 -6.74 9.86
N ASN A 348 -22.13 -5.85 9.77
CA ASN A 348 -22.63 -5.06 10.89
C ASN A 348 -23.43 -5.95 11.86
N GLU A 349 -23.20 -5.77 13.15
CA GLU A 349 -23.89 -6.49 14.22
C GLU A 349 -25.36 -6.06 14.36
N ASP A 350 -25.65 -4.79 14.05
CA ASP A 350 -27.00 -4.24 14.10
C ASP A 350 -27.77 -4.57 12.81
N VAL A 351 -28.73 -5.48 12.92
CA VAL A 351 -29.60 -5.89 11.82
C VAL A 351 -30.46 -4.73 11.29
N GLU A 352 -30.78 -3.74 12.12
CA GLU A 352 -31.58 -2.58 11.70
C GLU A 352 -30.81 -1.72 10.68
N VAL A 353 -29.49 -1.61 10.83
CA VAL A 353 -28.61 -0.97 9.84
C VAL A 353 -28.67 -1.74 8.52
N VAL A 354 -28.56 -3.07 8.58
CA VAL A 354 -28.65 -3.94 7.39
C VAL A 354 -29.97 -3.73 6.67
N GLN A 355 -31.08 -3.68 7.42
CA GLN A 355 -32.41 -3.49 6.87
C GLN A 355 -32.58 -2.11 6.25
N LEU A 356 -32.14 -1.05 6.94
CA LEU A 356 -32.19 0.34 6.46
C LEU A 356 -31.45 0.48 5.14
N LEU A 357 -30.18 0.09 5.13
CA LEU A 357 -29.31 0.19 3.96
C LEU A 357 -29.86 -0.65 2.81
N SER A 358 -30.23 -1.90 3.06
CA SER A 358 -30.80 -2.74 2.00
C SER A 358 -32.06 -2.15 1.37
N ARG A 359 -32.93 -1.50 2.16
CA ARG A 359 -34.15 -0.82 1.66
C ARG A 359 -33.87 0.39 0.78
N ALA A 360 -32.75 1.07 0.98
CA ALA A 360 -32.35 2.23 0.19
C ALA A 360 -31.82 1.87 -1.21
N VAL A 361 -31.54 0.59 -1.51
CA VAL A 361 -31.09 0.13 -2.84
C VAL A 361 -32.22 -0.55 -3.61
N GLN A 362 -32.24 -0.35 -4.93
CA GLN A 362 -33.10 -1.13 -5.83
C GLN A 362 -32.46 -2.49 -6.14
N PRO A 363 -33.24 -3.60 -6.14
CA PRO A 363 -32.70 -4.91 -6.50
C PRO A 363 -32.09 -4.91 -7.90
N ASP A 364 -30.86 -5.41 -8.00
CA ASP A 364 -30.14 -5.62 -9.25
C ASP A 364 -29.43 -6.99 -9.24
N ASP A 365 -28.72 -7.31 -10.32
CA ASP A 365 -28.05 -8.61 -10.46
C ASP A 365 -26.85 -8.75 -9.52
N ALA A 366 -26.25 -7.64 -9.08
CA ALA A 366 -25.17 -7.66 -8.10
C ALA A 366 -25.70 -8.03 -6.70
N LEU A 367 -26.85 -7.49 -6.31
CA LEU A 367 -27.56 -7.84 -5.07
C LEU A 367 -28.12 -9.26 -5.11
N ALA A 368 -28.60 -9.74 -6.27
CA ALA A 368 -29.06 -11.12 -6.42
C ALA A 368 -27.97 -12.15 -6.07
N ARG A 369 -26.70 -11.85 -6.39
CA ARG A 369 -25.55 -12.70 -6.02
C ARG A 369 -25.34 -12.82 -4.50
N LEU A 370 -25.90 -11.92 -3.69
CA LEU A 370 -25.83 -12.00 -2.23
C LEU A 370 -26.83 -13.00 -1.64
N GLY A 371 -27.85 -13.43 -2.40
CA GLY A 371 -28.92 -14.32 -1.94
C GLY A 371 -28.45 -15.59 -1.20
N PRO A 372 -27.50 -16.38 -1.75
CA PRO A 372 -26.95 -17.54 -1.06
C PRO A 372 -26.28 -17.20 0.28
N ARG A 373 -25.48 -16.12 0.33
CA ARG A 373 -24.82 -15.66 1.57
C ARG A 373 -25.85 -15.25 2.61
N LEU A 374 -26.88 -14.51 2.21
CA LEU A 374 -27.97 -14.08 3.10
C LEU A 374 -28.71 -15.27 3.71
N ARG A 375 -29.06 -16.28 2.90
CA ARG A 375 -29.72 -17.51 3.39
C ARG A 375 -28.83 -18.30 4.36
N MET A 376 -27.53 -18.40 4.06
CA MET A 376 -26.56 -19.02 4.94
C MET A 376 -26.48 -18.28 6.29
N MET A 377 -26.33 -16.96 6.27
CA MET A 377 -26.26 -16.14 7.49
C MET A 377 -27.58 -16.20 8.29
N ALA A 378 -28.74 -16.24 7.62
CA ALA A 378 -30.03 -16.44 8.28
C ALA A 378 -30.10 -17.79 9.01
N ALA A 379 -29.63 -18.88 8.36
CA ALA A 379 -29.56 -20.19 8.98
C ALA A 379 -28.60 -20.22 10.19
N GLN A 380 -27.45 -19.55 10.08
CA GLN A 380 -26.50 -19.40 11.19
C GLN A 380 -27.13 -18.63 12.37
N ALA A 381 -27.83 -17.54 12.11
CA ALA A 381 -28.55 -16.77 13.14
C ALA A 381 -29.67 -17.60 13.80
N THR A 382 -30.41 -18.41 13.04
CA THR A 382 -31.38 -19.36 13.61
C THR A 382 -30.71 -20.35 14.58
N LEU A 383 -29.54 -20.89 14.21
CA LEU A 383 -28.79 -21.79 15.08
C LEU A 383 -28.25 -21.08 16.33
N ALA A 384 -27.75 -19.86 16.19
CA ALA A 384 -27.27 -19.04 17.29
C ALA A 384 -28.40 -18.70 18.28
N SER A 385 -29.59 -18.34 17.78
CA SER A 385 -30.79 -18.11 18.59
C SER A 385 -31.16 -19.34 19.43
N ARG A 386 -31.20 -20.53 18.81
CA ARG A 386 -31.49 -21.79 19.52
C ARG A 386 -30.46 -22.09 20.62
N ARG A 387 -29.19 -21.81 20.38
CA ARG A 387 -28.12 -21.97 21.39
C ARG A 387 -28.30 -21.00 22.55
N ALA A 388 -28.58 -19.72 22.27
CA ALA A 388 -28.85 -18.72 23.29
C ALA A 388 -30.08 -19.06 24.14
N THR A 389 -31.17 -19.54 23.53
CA THR A 389 -32.35 -20.04 24.26
C THR A 389 -31.99 -21.20 25.19
N ALA A 390 -31.18 -22.15 24.73
CA ALA A 390 -30.71 -23.28 25.55
C ALA A 390 -29.82 -22.83 26.72
N GLN A 391 -29.14 -21.69 26.59
CA GLN A 391 -28.32 -21.05 27.64
C GLN A 391 -29.13 -20.07 28.51
N SER A 392 -30.44 -19.96 28.28
CA SER A 392 -31.33 -19.01 28.96
C SER A 392 -30.95 -17.52 28.78
N ASP A 393 -30.26 -17.18 27.70
CA ASP A 393 -30.05 -15.77 27.29
C ASP A 393 -31.15 -15.34 26.32
N GLU A 394 -32.27 -14.87 26.87
CA GLU A 394 -33.44 -14.43 26.10
C GLU A 394 -33.13 -13.23 25.19
N THR A 395 -32.22 -12.36 25.61
CA THR A 395 -31.89 -11.14 24.85
C THR A 395 -31.10 -11.49 23.60
N ALA A 396 -30.07 -12.34 23.73
CA ALA A 396 -29.33 -12.84 22.59
C ALA A 396 -30.21 -13.69 21.67
N ALA A 397 -31.08 -14.54 22.22
CA ALA A 397 -32.00 -15.35 21.42
C ALA A 397 -32.93 -14.49 20.55
N GLN A 398 -33.52 -13.43 21.12
CA GLN A 398 -34.40 -12.51 20.39
C GLN A 398 -33.66 -11.69 19.32
N ARG A 399 -32.42 -11.27 19.61
CA ARG A 399 -31.58 -10.55 18.64
C ARG A 399 -31.28 -11.43 17.43
N GLU A 400 -30.83 -12.66 17.65
CA GLU A 400 -30.51 -13.60 16.58
C GLU A 400 -31.75 -14.05 15.79
N GLN A 401 -32.90 -14.18 16.46
CA GLN A 401 -34.16 -14.48 15.78
C GLN A 401 -34.57 -13.33 14.84
N ARG A 402 -34.45 -12.08 15.29
CA ARG A 402 -34.67 -10.90 14.43
C ARG A 402 -33.69 -10.86 13.26
N ARG A 403 -32.40 -11.07 13.54
CA ARG A 403 -31.35 -11.14 12.51
C ARG A 403 -31.67 -12.17 11.43
N SER A 404 -32.07 -13.38 11.84
CA SER A 404 -32.49 -14.42 10.90
C SER A 404 -33.69 -14.01 10.04
N GLY A 405 -34.69 -13.35 10.63
CA GLY A 405 -35.90 -12.92 9.91
C GLY A 405 -35.59 -11.88 8.83
N VAL A 406 -34.83 -10.84 9.18
CA VAL A 406 -34.45 -9.79 8.23
C VAL A 406 -33.59 -10.35 7.10
N LEU A 407 -32.60 -11.20 7.41
CA LEU A 407 -31.72 -11.77 6.38
C LEU A 407 -32.49 -12.67 5.39
N ALA A 408 -33.50 -13.42 5.88
CA ALA A 408 -34.37 -14.21 5.02
C ALA A 408 -35.26 -13.34 4.13
N GLU A 409 -35.86 -12.28 4.67
CA GLU A 409 -36.65 -11.30 3.90
C GLU A 409 -35.81 -10.64 2.80
N LEU A 410 -34.56 -10.27 3.12
CA LEU A 410 -33.64 -9.68 2.16
C LEU A 410 -33.22 -10.67 1.07
N ALA A 411 -32.96 -11.93 1.43
CA ALA A 411 -32.65 -12.97 0.45
C ALA A 411 -33.79 -13.16 -0.56
N ASP A 412 -35.03 -13.12 -0.09
CA ASP A 412 -36.21 -13.24 -0.92
C ASP A 412 -36.45 -11.99 -1.78
N ARG A 413 -36.17 -10.80 -1.25
CA ARG A 413 -36.29 -9.54 -1.99
C ARG A 413 -35.27 -9.41 -3.14
N PHE A 414 -34.06 -9.92 -2.95
CA PHE A 414 -33.02 -9.87 -3.98
C PHE A 414 -33.08 -11.05 -4.95
N ASP A 415 -33.99 -12.01 -4.74
CA ASP A 415 -34.16 -13.16 -5.61
C ASP A 415 -34.65 -12.71 -7.01
N PRO A 416 -33.88 -12.96 -8.08
CA PRO A 416 -34.25 -12.56 -9.43
C PRO A 416 -35.53 -13.28 -9.91
N ASP A 417 -35.81 -14.49 -9.41
CA ASP A 417 -36.98 -15.29 -9.79
C ASP A 417 -38.28 -14.82 -9.09
N ARG A 418 -38.16 -13.85 -8.16
CA ARG A 418 -39.28 -13.23 -7.44
C ARG A 418 -39.45 -11.73 -7.73
N ARG A 419 -38.75 -11.18 -8.73
CA ARG A 419 -39.00 -9.80 -9.20
C ARG A 419 -40.39 -9.73 -9.88
N PRO A 420 -41.22 -8.72 -9.57
CA PRO A 420 -42.53 -8.55 -10.21
C PRO A 420 -42.45 -8.26 -11.70
#